data_AF-A0A7Y2MNV1-F1
#
_entry.id   AF-A0A7Y2MNV1-F1
#
_cell.length_a   1.000
_cell.length_b   1.000
_cell.length_c   1.000
_cell.angle_alpha   90.00
_cell.angle_beta   90.00
_cell.angle_gamma   90.00
#
_symmetry.space_group_name_H-M   'P 1'
#
loop_
_entity.id
_entity.type
_entity.pdbx_description
1 polymer ?
#
loop_
_entity_poly.entity_id
_entity_poly.type
_entity_poly.pdbx_seq_one_letter_code
_entity_poly.pdbx_strand_id
1 'polypeptide(L)'
;MIRIFLLALTLLITNQIIAQNITGELKKWHKVSLTYDGPYKGEMSNPNPFRDYRLEVEFTNGEKSYLVQGFFAADGNAAETSASAGDKWRVNFAPDETGTWNYETFFYLGTNAAINGSTDSTGFMHGITGSFEIEATDKEASDNRGKGRLQYVGERYLKYAETGDYFIKMGADAPETFLASECFDSTYAQVFGSDIKTWDAHVQDWNTGDPVWQGDKGKGVIGAINYLSEMGQNVFSFLTLNVNGDGRNVWPYVDYNKKLRFDCSKLDQWDIVFDHADARGMYLHFKTQETENDQWLDGGDLGNQRKIYYRELVARFGHHLALNWNLGEENTNTEQQRIDFAAYFDQLDPYDHNIVLHTYPLQYDNVYTDLLGNASELTGASMQIQYNLVHKYIK
;
A
#
# COMPACT_ATOMS: atom_id res chain seq x y z
N MET A 1 -7.93 -68.99 25.93
CA MET A 1 -7.21 -67.77 26.36
C MET A 1 -7.16 -66.82 25.19
N ILE A 2 -7.93 -65.74 25.25
CA ILE A 2 -8.17 -64.79 24.16
C ILE A 2 -6.91 -63.93 23.97
N ARG A 3 -6.36 -63.88 22.74
CA ARG A 3 -5.27 -62.95 22.37
C ARG A 3 -5.89 -61.72 21.72
N ILE A 4 -5.78 -60.58 22.40
CA ILE A 4 -6.11 -59.25 21.90
C ILE A 4 -4.91 -58.77 21.07
N PHE A 5 -5.11 -58.49 19.78
CA PHE A 5 -4.16 -57.76 18.96
C PHE A 5 -4.48 -56.26 19.07
N LEU A 6 -3.58 -55.49 19.68
CA LEU A 6 -3.59 -54.03 19.57
C LEU A 6 -3.04 -53.65 18.19
N LEU A 7 -3.86 -52.97 17.38
CA LEU A 7 -3.38 -52.22 16.22
C LEU A 7 -2.84 -50.88 16.72
N ALA A 8 -1.53 -50.66 16.58
CA ALA A 8 -0.92 -49.34 16.76
C ALA A 8 -1.14 -48.53 15.49
N LEU A 9 -1.97 -47.49 15.57
CA LEU A 9 -2.15 -46.51 14.51
C LEU A 9 -1.03 -45.46 14.63
N THR A 10 0.03 -45.60 13.85
CA THR A 10 1.06 -44.55 13.72
C THR A 10 0.49 -43.40 12.88
N LEU A 11 0.17 -42.29 13.54
CA LEU A 11 -0.10 -41.01 12.88
C LEU A 11 1.21 -40.53 12.23
N LEU A 12 1.30 -40.58 10.90
CA LEU A 12 2.30 -39.87 10.14
C LEU A 12 1.91 -38.38 10.13
N ILE A 13 2.54 -37.57 10.98
CA ILE A 13 2.55 -36.12 10.82
C ILE A 13 3.43 -35.84 9.59
N THR A 14 2.79 -35.55 8.46
CA THR A 14 3.45 -34.91 7.32
C THR A 14 3.78 -33.49 7.74
N ASN A 15 5.04 -33.22 8.06
CA ASN A 15 5.55 -31.85 8.06
C ASN A 15 5.38 -31.32 6.63
N GLN A 16 4.38 -30.47 6.40
CA GLN A 16 4.37 -29.68 5.18
C GLN A 16 5.63 -28.83 5.20
N ILE A 17 6.47 -29.01 4.18
CA ILE A 17 7.59 -28.10 3.93
C ILE A 17 6.95 -26.77 3.57
N ILE A 18 7.06 -25.79 4.46
CA ILE A 18 6.63 -24.43 4.17
C ILE A 18 7.74 -23.84 3.30
N ALA A 19 7.48 -23.69 2.00
CA ALA A 19 8.43 -23.01 1.15
C ALA A 19 8.36 -21.51 1.43
N GLN A 20 9.51 -20.94 1.77
CA GLN A 20 9.71 -19.50 1.85
C GLN A 20 10.58 -19.09 0.67
N ASN A 21 10.17 -18.03 -0.02
CA ASN A 21 10.95 -17.40 -1.08
C ASN A 21 11.20 -15.93 -0.73
N ILE A 22 12.47 -15.52 -0.79
CA ILE A 22 12.91 -14.14 -0.62
C ILE A 22 13.32 -13.62 -1.99
N THR A 23 12.64 -12.59 -2.48
CA THR A 23 12.87 -12.00 -3.80
C THR A 23 13.06 -10.48 -3.72
N GLY A 24 13.64 -9.91 -4.77
CA GLY A 24 13.99 -8.49 -4.84
C GLY A 24 15.50 -8.28 -4.92
N GLU A 25 15.91 -7.05 -5.16
CA GLU A 25 17.30 -6.64 -5.01
C GLU A 25 17.58 -6.51 -3.50
N LEU A 26 18.42 -7.38 -2.93
CA LEU A 26 18.74 -7.39 -1.50
C LEU A 26 19.67 -6.22 -1.13
N LYS A 27 19.13 -5.01 -1.21
CA LYS A 27 19.83 -3.74 -1.05
C LYS A 27 19.04 -2.78 -0.17
N LYS A 28 19.77 -1.93 0.55
CA LYS A 28 19.19 -0.86 1.38
C LYS A 28 18.26 0.00 0.51
N TRP A 29 17.07 0.29 1.01
CA TRP A 29 15.96 1.01 0.36
C TRP A 29 15.20 0.28 -0.73
N HIS A 30 15.55 -0.96 -1.06
CA HIS A 30 14.86 -1.71 -2.12
C HIS A 30 13.75 -2.59 -1.53
N LYS A 31 12.71 -2.86 -2.31
CA LYS A 31 11.69 -3.83 -1.93
C LYS A 31 12.28 -5.24 -1.84
N VAL A 32 12.14 -5.84 -0.66
CA VAL A 32 12.41 -7.25 -0.37
C VAL A 32 11.09 -7.92 -0.05
N SER A 33 10.71 -8.91 -0.85
CA SER A 33 9.46 -9.65 -0.67
C SER A 33 9.71 -11.02 -0.06
N LEU A 34 9.08 -11.30 1.07
CA LEU A 34 9.01 -12.63 1.67
C LEU A 34 7.67 -13.25 1.27
N THR A 35 7.70 -14.32 0.47
CA THR A 35 6.51 -15.06 0.04
C THR A 35 6.52 -16.45 0.65
N TYR A 36 5.39 -16.85 1.23
CA TYR A 36 5.23 -18.13 1.91
C TYR A 36 4.10 -18.93 1.26
N ASP A 37 4.26 -20.26 1.30
CA ASP A 37 3.16 -21.20 1.11
C ASP A 37 2.31 -21.23 2.39
N GLY A 38 1.05 -20.83 2.26
CA GLY A 38 0.07 -20.81 3.34
C GLY A 38 -1.22 -21.54 2.97
N PRO A 39 -2.33 -21.29 3.68
CA PRO A 39 -3.60 -21.89 3.34
C PRO A 39 -4.07 -21.39 1.96
N TYR A 40 -4.50 -22.32 1.10
CA TYR A 40 -5.13 -21.98 -0.18
C TYR A 40 -6.42 -21.18 0.05
N LYS A 41 -6.52 -20.03 -0.59
CA LYS A 41 -7.71 -19.15 -0.57
C LYS A 41 -7.97 -18.60 -1.96
N GLY A 42 -9.17 -18.08 -2.11
CA GLY A 42 -9.53 -17.15 -3.17
C GLY A 42 -10.11 -15.89 -2.55
N GLU A 43 -10.17 -14.82 -3.32
CA GLU A 43 -10.62 -13.50 -2.87
C GLU A 43 -11.99 -13.55 -2.16
N MET A 44 -12.88 -14.45 -2.63
CA MET A 44 -14.23 -14.66 -2.09
C MET A 44 -14.35 -15.77 -1.03
N SER A 45 -13.24 -16.34 -0.57
CA SER A 45 -13.25 -17.48 0.37
C SER A 45 -13.81 -17.14 1.75
N ASN A 46 -14.27 -18.17 2.46
CA ASN A 46 -14.54 -18.11 3.90
C ASN A 46 -13.68 -19.18 4.59
N PRO A 47 -12.90 -18.85 5.65
CA PRO A 47 -12.67 -17.50 6.20
C PRO A 47 -12.09 -16.52 5.17
N ASN A 48 -12.36 -15.22 5.36
CA ASN A 48 -11.96 -14.16 4.44
C ASN A 48 -10.44 -13.91 4.52
N PRO A 49 -9.68 -14.08 3.42
CA PRO A 49 -8.22 -13.91 3.44
C PRO A 49 -7.74 -12.51 3.88
N PHE A 50 -8.53 -11.47 3.63
CA PHE A 50 -8.15 -10.06 3.91
C PHE A 50 -8.54 -9.59 5.32
N ARG A 51 -9.43 -10.33 5.99
CA ARG A 51 -10.04 -9.92 7.27
C ARG A 51 -9.73 -10.89 8.39
N ASP A 52 -9.87 -12.18 8.09
CA ASP A 52 -9.84 -13.23 9.11
C ASP A 52 -8.44 -13.82 9.29
N TYR A 53 -7.48 -13.45 8.44
CA TYR A 53 -6.07 -13.83 8.57
C TYR A 53 -5.21 -12.60 8.86
N ARG A 54 -4.16 -12.78 9.65
CA ARG A 54 -3.16 -11.76 9.94
C ARG A 54 -1.78 -12.37 9.74
N LEU A 55 -1.07 -11.87 8.73
CA LEU A 55 0.35 -12.13 8.52
C LEU A 55 1.11 -10.88 8.93
N GLU A 56 2.13 -11.06 9.76
CA GLU A 56 3.10 -10.05 10.12
C GLU A 56 4.49 -10.67 10.15
N VAL A 57 5.50 -9.88 9.82
CA VAL A 57 6.89 -10.29 9.98
C VAL A 57 7.62 -9.19 10.72
N GLU A 58 8.22 -9.54 11.86
CA GLU A 58 9.16 -8.67 12.56
C GLU A 58 10.53 -8.81 11.91
N PHE A 59 11.10 -7.71 11.43
CA PHE A 59 12.46 -7.64 10.89
C PHE A 59 13.36 -6.89 11.85
N THR A 60 14.56 -7.40 12.12
CA THR A 60 15.51 -6.79 13.06
C THR A 60 16.93 -6.69 12.50
N ASN A 61 17.59 -5.56 12.77
CA ASN A 61 19.01 -5.32 12.51
C ASN A 61 19.58 -4.42 13.61
N GLY A 62 20.39 -5.00 14.49
CA GLY A 62 20.90 -4.31 15.68
C GLY A 62 19.77 -3.87 16.60
N GLU A 63 19.62 -2.56 16.80
CA GLU A 63 18.56 -1.97 17.62
C GLU A 63 17.28 -1.64 16.82
N LYS A 64 17.33 -1.71 15.47
CA LYS A 64 16.16 -1.45 14.63
C LYS A 64 15.24 -2.66 14.58
N SER A 65 13.94 -2.42 14.70
CA SER A 65 12.88 -3.41 14.53
C SER A 65 11.73 -2.83 13.72
N TYR A 66 11.19 -3.61 12.80
CA TYR A 66 10.01 -3.27 11.99
C TYR A 66 9.01 -4.42 12.04
N LEU A 67 7.79 -4.17 12.52
CA LEU A 67 6.68 -5.12 12.41
C LEU A 67 5.86 -4.82 11.15
N VAL A 68 6.12 -5.56 10.08
CA VAL A 68 5.54 -5.27 8.76
C VAL A 68 4.34 -6.16 8.49
N GLN A 69 3.26 -5.54 8.02
CA GLN A 69 2.03 -6.23 7.66
C GLN A 69 2.16 -7.02 6.36
N GLY A 70 1.66 -8.25 6.36
CA GLY A 70 1.52 -9.08 5.17
C GLY A 70 0.09 -9.14 4.64
N PHE A 71 -0.04 -9.70 3.44
CA PHE A 71 -1.29 -9.80 2.69
C PHE A 71 -1.40 -11.12 1.92
N PHE A 72 -2.62 -11.46 1.53
CA PHE A 72 -2.90 -12.60 0.64
C PHE A 72 -2.58 -12.21 -0.82
N ALA A 73 -1.76 -13.02 -1.49
CA ALA A 73 -1.17 -12.72 -2.79
C ALA A 73 -1.60 -13.71 -3.89
N ALA A 74 -2.74 -14.39 -3.73
CA ALA A 74 -3.23 -15.39 -4.67
C ALA A 74 -2.17 -16.44 -5.04
N ASP A 75 -1.77 -16.51 -6.31
CA ASP A 75 -0.73 -17.44 -6.81
C ASP A 75 0.70 -16.87 -6.72
N GLY A 76 0.86 -15.65 -6.21
CA GLY A 76 2.12 -14.93 -6.08
C GLY A 76 2.58 -14.24 -7.37
N ASN A 77 1.84 -14.34 -8.46
CA ASN A 77 2.14 -13.71 -9.75
C ASN A 77 0.86 -13.14 -10.39
N ALA A 78 -0.06 -12.62 -9.56
CA ALA A 78 -1.43 -12.31 -9.97
C ALA A 78 -1.50 -11.19 -11.02
N ALA A 79 -0.52 -10.28 -11.04
CA ALA A 79 -0.42 -9.25 -12.09
C ALA A 79 -0.30 -9.85 -13.50
N GLU A 80 0.38 -10.99 -13.64
CA GLU A 80 0.55 -11.69 -14.91
C GLU A 80 -0.55 -12.71 -15.17
N THR A 81 -1.01 -13.41 -14.15
CA THR A 81 -1.93 -14.56 -14.33
C THR A 81 -3.40 -14.19 -14.19
N SER A 82 -3.71 -12.98 -13.70
CA SER A 82 -5.06 -12.58 -13.25
C SER A 82 -5.64 -13.56 -12.21
N ALA A 83 -4.79 -14.24 -11.43
CA ALA A 83 -5.25 -15.23 -10.47
C ALA A 83 -6.01 -14.57 -9.31
N SER A 84 -7.24 -15.02 -9.10
CA SER A 84 -8.10 -14.62 -7.96
C SER A 84 -7.98 -15.58 -6.77
N ALA A 85 -7.07 -16.55 -6.83
CA ALA A 85 -6.89 -17.60 -5.83
C ALA A 85 -5.51 -18.24 -5.91
N GLY A 86 -5.07 -18.81 -4.79
CA GLY A 86 -3.81 -19.51 -4.64
C GLY A 86 -3.46 -19.68 -3.16
N ASP A 87 -2.22 -20.06 -2.89
CA ASP A 87 -1.72 -20.36 -1.55
C ASP A 87 -0.59 -19.41 -1.12
N LYS A 88 -0.37 -18.30 -1.83
CA LYS A 88 0.71 -17.37 -1.54
C LYS A 88 0.28 -16.26 -0.60
N TRP A 89 1.14 -16.00 0.37
CA TRP A 89 1.03 -14.93 1.34
C TRP A 89 2.35 -14.17 1.36
N ARG A 90 2.29 -12.83 1.33
CA ARG A 90 3.46 -12.00 1.07
C ARG A 90 3.59 -10.87 2.08
N VAL A 91 4.83 -10.52 2.40
CA VAL A 91 5.22 -9.28 3.08
C VAL A 91 6.23 -8.56 2.20
N ASN A 92 6.07 -7.24 2.04
CA ASN A 92 7.01 -6.37 1.35
C ASN A 92 7.74 -5.50 2.38
N PHE A 93 9.05 -5.66 2.48
CA PHE A 93 9.92 -4.93 3.41
C PHE A 93 10.90 -4.05 2.64
N ALA A 94 11.14 -2.83 3.14
CA ALA A 94 12.15 -1.93 2.58
C ALA A 94 13.21 -1.63 3.66
N PRO A 95 14.32 -2.39 3.71
CA PRO A 95 15.35 -2.26 4.74
C PRO A 95 16.05 -0.91 4.65
N ASP A 96 16.28 -0.30 5.80
CA ASP A 96 16.91 1.02 5.91
C ASP A 96 18.35 0.96 6.42
N GLU A 97 18.93 -0.24 6.50
CA GLU A 97 20.34 -0.45 6.82
C GLU A 97 20.92 -1.62 6.03
N THR A 98 22.22 -1.53 5.77
CA THR A 98 23.02 -2.65 5.27
C THR A 98 23.32 -3.65 6.38
N GLY A 99 23.73 -4.86 6.01
CA GLY A 99 24.08 -5.92 6.94
C GLY A 99 23.02 -7.00 7.04
N THR A 100 23.18 -7.90 8.01
CA THR A 100 22.27 -9.01 8.22
C THR A 100 20.99 -8.54 8.90
N TRP A 101 19.86 -8.73 8.22
CA TRP A 101 18.52 -8.61 8.80
C TRP A 101 18.02 -9.99 9.20
N ASN A 102 17.53 -10.11 10.44
CA ASN A 102 16.83 -11.30 10.92
C ASN A 102 15.33 -11.06 10.84
N TYR A 103 14.54 -12.13 10.76
CA TYR A 103 13.09 -12.02 10.81
C TYR A 103 12.43 -13.12 11.63
N GLU A 104 11.26 -12.81 12.18
CA GLU A 104 10.30 -13.75 12.77
C GLU A 104 8.90 -13.52 12.20
N THR A 105 8.23 -14.60 11.82
CA THR A 105 6.94 -14.55 11.11
C THR A 105 5.80 -14.92 12.05
N PHE A 106 4.75 -14.11 12.06
CA PHE A 106 3.55 -14.34 12.84
C PHE A 106 2.35 -14.49 11.91
N PHE A 107 1.68 -15.65 11.98
CA PHE A 107 0.48 -15.90 11.19
C PHE A 107 -0.68 -16.43 12.04
N TYR A 108 -1.81 -15.74 11.98
CA TYR A 108 -2.98 -16.01 12.82
C TYR A 108 -4.28 -16.05 12.01
N LEU A 109 -5.27 -16.77 12.54
CA LEU A 109 -6.66 -16.79 12.06
C LEU A 109 -7.59 -16.40 13.20
N GLY A 110 -8.66 -15.72 12.86
CA GLY A 110 -9.70 -15.35 13.81
C GLY A 110 -10.68 -14.36 13.21
N THR A 111 -11.80 -14.13 13.88
CA THR A 111 -12.76 -13.12 13.44
C THR A 111 -12.12 -11.73 13.46
N ASN A 112 -12.01 -11.09 12.29
CA ASN A 112 -11.33 -9.79 12.14
C ASN A 112 -9.87 -9.81 12.63
N ALA A 113 -9.17 -10.95 12.55
CA ALA A 113 -7.80 -11.07 13.04
C ALA A 113 -6.86 -10.02 12.43
N ALA A 114 -7.08 -9.62 11.18
CA ALA A 114 -6.30 -8.60 10.48
C ALA A 114 -6.21 -7.27 11.26
N ILE A 115 -7.26 -6.89 11.99
CA ILE A 115 -7.36 -5.58 12.68
C ILE A 115 -7.46 -5.68 14.20
N ASN A 116 -7.93 -6.81 14.74
CA ASN A 116 -8.08 -7.01 16.18
C ASN A 116 -6.97 -7.88 16.77
N GLY A 117 -6.14 -8.50 15.93
CA GLY A 117 -5.23 -9.55 16.34
C GLY A 117 -5.96 -10.87 16.61
N SER A 118 -5.18 -11.91 16.89
CA SER A 118 -5.66 -13.21 17.33
C SER A 118 -4.52 -13.94 18.03
N THR A 119 -4.84 -14.80 18.98
CA THR A 119 -3.87 -15.72 19.61
C THR A 119 -3.87 -17.10 18.94
N ASP A 120 -4.82 -17.35 18.05
CA ASP A 120 -5.00 -18.64 17.40
C ASP A 120 -4.05 -18.73 16.19
N SER A 121 -2.85 -19.26 16.44
CA SER A 121 -1.91 -19.62 15.38
C SER A 121 -2.51 -20.70 14.49
N THR A 122 -2.33 -20.57 13.18
CA THR A 122 -2.92 -21.51 12.20
C THR A 122 -2.02 -22.70 11.85
N GLY A 123 -0.80 -22.76 12.39
CA GLY A 123 0.28 -23.47 11.70
C GLY A 123 0.72 -22.69 10.45
N PHE A 124 1.31 -23.34 9.45
CA PHE A 124 1.99 -22.67 8.31
C PHE A 124 3.18 -21.82 8.79
N MET A 125 3.38 -20.63 8.23
CA MET A 125 4.56 -19.79 8.44
C MET A 125 4.70 -19.18 9.84
N HIS A 126 3.74 -19.41 10.75
CA HIS A 126 3.84 -18.91 12.12
C HIS A 126 5.07 -19.49 12.85
N GLY A 127 5.89 -18.63 13.44
CA GLY A 127 7.12 -18.98 14.13
C GLY A 127 8.31 -19.29 13.21
N ILE A 128 8.18 -19.12 11.88
CA ILE A 128 9.33 -19.21 10.98
C ILE A 128 10.26 -18.02 11.23
N THR A 129 11.53 -18.33 11.45
CA THR A 129 12.60 -17.35 11.54
C THR A 129 13.65 -17.57 10.46
N GLY A 130 14.44 -16.54 10.18
CA GLY A 130 15.59 -16.64 9.29
C GLY A 130 16.33 -15.31 9.18
N SER A 131 17.20 -15.20 8.19
CA SER A 131 17.94 -13.97 7.92
C SER A 131 18.32 -13.84 6.44
N PHE A 132 18.63 -12.63 6.03
CA PHE A 132 19.20 -12.30 4.72
C PHE A 132 20.17 -11.11 4.85
N GLU A 133 21.11 -11.03 3.92
CA GLU A 133 22.11 -9.96 3.88
C GLU A 133 21.63 -8.83 2.97
N ILE A 134 21.74 -7.59 3.44
CA ILE A 134 21.41 -6.38 2.68
C ILE A 134 22.67 -5.62 2.32
N GLU A 135 22.89 -5.47 1.01
CA GLU A 135 23.99 -4.68 0.46
C GLU A 135 23.65 -3.19 0.37
N ALA A 136 24.65 -2.36 0.06
CA ALA A 136 24.42 -0.97 -0.26
C ALA A 136 23.61 -0.81 -1.57
N THR A 137 22.78 0.22 -1.61
CA THR A 137 22.10 0.62 -2.86
C THR A 137 23.13 1.03 -3.91
N ASP A 138 22.84 0.73 -5.17
CA ASP A 138 23.61 1.17 -6.34
C ASP A 138 22.82 2.16 -7.21
N LYS A 139 21.72 2.69 -6.69
CA LYS A 139 20.86 3.65 -7.39
C LYS A 139 21.31 5.08 -7.13
N GLU A 140 21.14 5.92 -8.14
CA GLU A 140 21.47 7.34 -8.10
C GLU A 140 20.27 8.19 -7.64
N ALA A 141 20.49 9.49 -7.39
CA ALA A 141 19.47 10.39 -6.82
C ALA A 141 18.19 10.60 -7.67
N SER A 142 18.21 10.22 -8.96
CA SER A 142 17.01 10.23 -9.82
C SER A 142 16.02 9.11 -9.51
N ASP A 143 16.40 8.16 -8.66
CA ASP A 143 15.62 7.05 -8.14
C ASP A 143 15.44 7.25 -6.63
N ASN A 144 14.24 7.03 -6.09
CA ASN A 144 14.03 7.18 -4.65
C ASN A 144 14.91 6.24 -3.83
N ARG A 145 15.29 5.07 -4.36
CA ARG A 145 16.18 4.10 -3.71
C ARG A 145 17.63 4.60 -3.58
N GLY A 146 18.01 5.64 -4.30
CA GLY A 146 19.28 6.35 -4.12
C GLY A 146 19.21 7.48 -3.08
N LYS A 147 17.99 7.97 -2.78
CA LYS A 147 17.73 9.04 -1.80
C LYS A 147 17.27 8.52 -0.43
N GLY A 148 16.76 7.28 -0.39
CA GLY A 148 16.16 6.68 0.80
C GLY A 148 14.72 7.15 1.03
N ARG A 149 14.14 6.72 2.15
CA ARG A 149 12.76 7.07 2.52
C ARG A 149 12.60 8.57 2.75
N LEU A 150 11.50 9.13 2.28
CA LEU A 150 11.14 10.52 2.52
C LEU A 150 10.39 10.66 3.85
N GLN A 151 10.90 11.49 4.76
CA GLN A 151 10.44 11.55 6.14
C GLN A 151 9.98 12.95 6.53
N TYR A 152 8.97 13.01 7.40
CA TYR A 152 8.70 14.19 8.19
C TYR A 152 9.68 14.26 9.37
N VAL A 153 10.46 15.33 9.45
CA VAL A 153 11.54 15.48 10.43
C VAL A 153 11.21 16.51 11.53
N GLY A 154 9.93 16.83 11.72
CA GLY A 154 9.50 17.89 12.65
C GLY A 154 9.81 19.32 12.18
N GLU A 155 10.17 19.49 10.91
CA GLU A 155 10.46 20.79 10.27
C GLU A 155 9.44 21.11 9.16
N ARG A 156 9.54 22.31 8.57
CA ARG A 156 8.64 22.77 7.49
C ARG A 156 8.64 21.88 6.23
N TYR A 157 9.75 21.23 5.93
CA TYR A 157 9.93 20.44 4.71
C TYR A 157 10.33 19.01 5.05
N LEU A 158 9.88 18.07 4.21
CA LEU A 158 10.29 16.66 4.30
C LEU A 158 11.76 16.51 3.88
N LYS A 159 12.44 15.49 4.41
CA LYS A 159 13.84 15.17 4.08
C LYS A 159 14.00 13.71 3.67
N TYR A 160 14.88 13.46 2.71
CA TYR A 160 15.31 12.13 2.32
C TYR A 160 16.29 11.55 3.34
N ALA A 161 16.04 10.32 3.81
CA ALA A 161 16.78 9.71 4.92
C ALA A 161 18.24 9.38 4.59
N GLU A 162 18.57 9.03 3.33
CA GLU A 162 19.94 8.70 2.94
C GLU A 162 20.77 9.95 2.67
N THR A 163 20.24 10.88 1.87
CA THR A 163 21.01 12.04 1.41
C THR A 163 20.90 13.25 2.32
N GLY A 164 19.84 13.32 3.14
CA GLY A 164 19.49 14.50 3.94
C GLY A 164 18.90 15.65 3.14
N ASP A 165 18.67 15.47 1.83
CA ASP A 165 18.14 16.50 0.95
C ASP A 165 16.69 16.83 1.30
N TYR A 166 16.35 18.12 1.23
CA TYR A 166 14.97 18.58 1.36
C TYR A 166 14.16 18.27 0.10
N PHE A 167 12.91 17.85 0.27
CA PHE A 167 11.98 17.61 -0.80
C PHE A 167 11.03 18.80 -1.02
N ILE A 168 11.02 19.31 -2.25
CA ILE A 168 10.04 20.30 -2.71
C ILE A 168 9.13 19.61 -3.72
N LYS A 169 7.88 19.37 -3.31
CA LYS A 169 6.86 18.75 -4.16
C LYS A 169 6.46 19.68 -5.30
N MET A 170 6.55 19.20 -6.54
CA MET A 170 6.17 19.93 -7.75
C MET A 170 5.68 18.94 -8.82
N GLY A 171 4.42 19.06 -9.21
CA GLY A 171 3.84 18.22 -10.25
C GLY A 171 2.33 18.31 -10.30
N ALA A 172 1.74 17.49 -11.17
CA ALA A 172 0.31 17.42 -11.36
C ALA A 172 -0.38 16.78 -10.15
N ASP A 173 -1.52 17.37 -9.77
CA ASP A 173 -2.47 16.78 -8.82
C ASP A 173 -3.67 16.16 -9.57
N ALA A 174 -3.47 15.80 -10.84
CA ALA A 174 -4.52 15.28 -11.73
C ALA A 174 -3.95 14.28 -12.76
N PRO A 175 -4.78 13.36 -13.26
CA PRO A 175 -6.15 13.09 -12.81
C PRO A 175 -6.17 12.27 -11.52
N GLU A 176 -7.05 12.58 -10.57
CA GLU A 176 -7.27 11.73 -9.38
C GLU A 176 -7.66 10.30 -9.73
N THR A 177 -8.31 10.12 -10.88
CA THR A 177 -8.70 8.82 -11.41
C THR A 177 -7.57 8.16 -12.21
N PHE A 178 -6.30 8.43 -11.87
CA PHE A 178 -5.13 7.88 -12.57
C PHE A 178 -5.19 6.35 -12.68
N LEU A 179 -5.63 5.69 -11.60
CA LEU A 179 -5.78 4.24 -11.50
C LEU A 179 -7.03 3.67 -12.19
N ALA A 180 -7.91 4.51 -12.76
CA ALA A 180 -9.03 4.06 -13.58
C ALA A 180 -8.56 3.81 -15.02
N SER A 181 -7.88 2.69 -15.24
CA SER A 181 -7.28 2.32 -16.53
C SER A 181 -7.70 0.91 -16.98
N GLU A 182 -7.89 0.72 -18.28
CA GLU A 182 -8.23 -0.58 -18.86
C GLU A 182 -7.09 -1.61 -18.80
N CYS A 183 -5.86 -1.15 -18.54
CA CYS A 183 -4.73 -2.05 -18.37
C CYS A 183 -4.77 -2.81 -17.04
N PHE A 184 -5.56 -2.35 -16.07
CA PHE A 184 -5.73 -3.02 -14.79
C PHE A 184 -6.90 -3.99 -14.83
N ASP A 185 -6.71 -5.18 -14.28
CA ASP A 185 -7.74 -6.19 -14.21
C ASP A 185 -8.96 -5.73 -13.40
N SER A 186 -10.14 -6.22 -13.78
CA SER A 186 -11.42 -5.91 -13.13
C SER A 186 -11.67 -4.41 -12.89
N THR A 187 -11.19 -3.54 -13.78
CA THR A 187 -11.34 -2.09 -13.69
C THR A 187 -12.42 -1.61 -14.65
N TYR A 188 -13.48 -1.01 -14.10
CA TYR A 188 -14.65 -0.54 -14.82
C TYR A 188 -15.32 0.60 -14.05
N ALA A 189 -16.25 1.31 -14.68
CA ALA A 189 -17.01 2.39 -14.04
C ALA A 189 -18.35 1.89 -13.47
N GLN A 190 -18.80 2.42 -12.33
CA GLN A 190 -20.13 2.11 -11.76
C GLN A 190 -21.28 2.60 -12.64
N VAL A 191 -21.05 3.66 -13.43
CA VAL A 191 -22.05 4.24 -14.34
C VAL A 191 -21.50 4.22 -15.76
N PHE A 192 -22.35 3.86 -16.72
CA PHE A 192 -22.02 3.92 -18.14
C PHE A 192 -21.66 5.35 -18.54
N GLY A 193 -20.44 5.56 -19.05
CA GLY A 193 -19.95 6.86 -19.50
C GLY A 193 -18.95 7.55 -18.56
N SER A 194 -18.62 7.00 -17.38
CA SER A 194 -17.41 7.47 -16.67
C SER A 194 -16.16 6.92 -17.34
N ASP A 195 -15.13 7.75 -17.45
CA ASP A 195 -13.93 7.45 -18.24
C ASP A 195 -13.06 6.37 -17.59
N ILE A 196 -12.84 5.28 -18.34
CA ILE A 196 -11.73 4.34 -18.14
C ILE A 196 -10.65 4.72 -19.14
N LYS A 197 -9.44 4.96 -18.65
CA LYS A 197 -8.33 5.50 -19.45
C LYS A 197 -7.62 4.38 -20.20
N THR A 198 -7.22 4.68 -21.43
CA THR A 198 -6.31 3.83 -22.21
C THR A 198 -4.85 4.24 -22.01
N TRP A 199 -4.61 5.51 -21.69
CA TRP A 199 -3.29 6.14 -21.66
C TRP A 199 -2.52 6.03 -23.00
N ASP A 200 -3.22 5.85 -24.13
CA ASP A 200 -2.61 5.63 -25.44
C ASP A 200 -1.66 6.75 -25.87
N ALA A 201 -1.98 7.99 -25.50
CA ALA A 201 -1.15 9.16 -25.79
C ALA A 201 0.25 9.06 -25.19
N HIS A 202 0.44 8.23 -24.15
CA HIS A 202 1.70 8.05 -23.46
C HIS A 202 2.43 6.74 -23.80
N VAL A 203 1.88 5.93 -24.70
CA VAL A 203 2.61 4.72 -25.18
C VAL A 203 3.93 5.10 -25.86
N GLN A 204 4.01 6.30 -26.46
CA GLN A 204 5.24 6.84 -27.04
C GLN A 204 6.32 7.20 -26.01
N ASP A 205 5.92 7.42 -24.75
CA ASP A 205 6.81 7.79 -23.64
C ASP A 205 7.33 6.54 -22.88
N TRP A 206 6.86 5.34 -23.24
CA TRP A 206 7.37 4.07 -22.71
C TRP A 206 8.72 3.73 -23.35
N ASN A 207 9.69 3.32 -22.54
CA ASN A 207 11.04 3.00 -22.97
C ASN A 207 11.32 1.49 -22.95
N THR A 208 12.26 1.04 -23.78
CA THR A 208 12.67 -0.38 -23.75
C THR A 208 13.26 -0.74 -22.39
N GLY A 209 12.66 -1.74 -21.73
CA GLY A 209 13.05 -2.21 -20.41
C GLY A 209 12.13 -1.74 -19.29
N ASP A 210 11.24 -0.78 -19.57
CA ASP A 210 10.17 -0.41 -18.65
C ASP A 210 9.20 -1.58 -18.44
N PRO A 211 8.57 -1.67 -17.26
CA PRO A 211 7.72 -2.80 -16.94
C PRO A 211 6.45 -2.81 -17.79
N VAL A 212 5.97 -4.02 -18.02
CA VAL A 212 4.68 -4.37 -18.63
C VAL A 212 4.20 -5.65 -17.95
N TRP A 213 2.92 -5.94 -18.08
CA TRP A 213 2.36 -7.24 -17.69
C TRP A 213 1.47 -7.79 -18.80
N GLN A 214 1.25 -9.10 -18.80
CA GLN A 214 0.35 -9.77 -19.74
C GLN A 214 0.63 -9.41 -21.21
N GLY A 215 1.92 -9.40 -21.57
CA GLY A 215 2.38 -8.91 -22.86
C GLY A 215 2.64 -7.42 -22.83
N ASP A 216 1.73 -6.63 -23.40
CA ASP A 216 1.92 -5.18 -23.60
C ASP A 216 1.05 -4.30 -22.69
N LYS A 217 0.32 -4.88 -21.71
CA LYS A 217 -0.46 -4.07 -20.78
C LYS A 217 0.47 -3.23 -19.92
N GLY A 218 0.03 -2.02 -19.62
CA GLY A 218 0.76 -1.08 -18.77
C GLY A 218 1.58 -0.03 -19.52
N LYS A 219 1.89 -0.23 -20.81
CA LYS A 219 2.73 0.71 -21.59
C LYS A 219 2.31 2.17 -21.46
N GLY A 220 1.03 2.46 -21.65
CA GLY A 220 0.51 3.83 -21.55
C GLY A 220 0.65 4.44 -20.15
N VAL A 221 0.27 3.71 -19.09
CA VAL A 221 0.33 4.25 -17.72
C VAL A 221 1.77 4.40 -17.23
N ILE A 222 2.66 3.48 -17.61
CA ILE A 222 4.10 3.58 -17.32
C ILE A 222 4.74 4.73 -18.10
N GLY A 223 4.40 4.89 -19.37
CA GLY A 223 4.83 6.04 -20.17
C GLY A 223 4.33 7.37 -19.60
N ALA A 224 3.13 7.42 -19.01
CA ALA A 224 2.63 8.64 -18.37
C ALA A 224 3.53 9.05 -17.19
N ILE A 225 4.02 8.08 -16.40
CA ILE A 225 5.00 8.35 -15.33
C ILE A 225 6.33 8.85 -15.90
N ASN A 226 6.83 8.25 -16.97
CA ASN A 226 8.04 8.73 -17.65
C ASN A 226 7.87 10.17 -18.11
N TYR A 227 6.78 10.48 -18.80
CA TYR A 227 6.47 11.82 -19.28
C TYR A 227 6.48 12.84 -18.15
N LEU A 228 5.80 12.57 -17.03
CA LEU A 228 5.80 13.49 -15.88
C LEU A 228 7.21 13.69 -15.31
N SER A 229 7.97 12.60 -15.15
CA SER A 229 9.35 12.64 -14.65
C SER A 229 10.27 13.44 -15.59
N GLU A 230 10.18 13.23 -16.91
CA GLU A 230 10.96 13.93 -17.94
C GLU A 230 10.63 15.42 -18.02
N MET A 231 9.38 15.79 -17.73
CA MET A 231 8.95 17.18 -17.58
C MET A 231 9.43 17.82 -16.27
N GLY A 232 10.23 17.11 -15.46
CA GLY A 232 10.80 17.59 -14.22
C GLY A 232 9.84 17.58 -13.03
N GLN A 233 8.69 16.90 -13.16
CA GLN A 233 7.78 16.70 -12.04
C GLN A 233 8.29 15.57 -11.15
N ASN A 234 7.92 15.62 -9.87
CA ASN A 234 8.35 14.64 -8.88
C ASN A 234 7.18 14.10 -8.06
N VAL A 235 5.95 14.23 -8.56
CA VAL A 235 4.73 13.74 -7.92
C VAL A 235 3.67 13.48 -8.96
N PHE A 236 2.83 12.50 -8.67
CA PHE A 236 1.50 12.35 -9.24
C PHE A 236 0.55 11.94 -8.12
N SER A 237 -0.72 12.30 -8.24
CA SER A 237 -1.75 11.95 -7.28
C SER A 237 -2.80 11.03 -7.86
N PHE A 238 -3.43 10.28 -6.98
CA PHE A 238 -4.45 9.31 -7.35
C PHE A 238 -5.33 8.98 -6.15
N LEU A 239 -6.61 8.77 -6.42
CA LEU A 239 -7.54 8.12 -5.50
C LEU A 239 -7.31 6.62 -5.54
N THR A 240 -7.40 5.97 -4.39
CA THR A 240 -7.44 4.51 -4.27
C THR A 240 -8.86 3.99 -4.07
N LEU A 241 -9.81 4.88 -3.74
CA LEU A 241 -11.23 4.57 -3.60
C LEU A 241 -12.07 5.81 -3.92
N ASN A 242 -12.92 5.70 -4.93
CA ASN A 242 -13.79 6.81 -5.40
C ASN A 242 -15.23 6.32 -5.70
N VAL A 243 -15.64 5.20 -5.05
CA VAL A 243 -16.96 4.60 -5.19
C VAL A 243 -18.05 5.62 -4.83
N ASN A 244 -18.96 5.89 -5.76
CA ASN A 244 -20.05 6.87 -5.72
C ASN A 244 -19.64 8.35 -5.82
N GLY A 245 -18.35 8.70 -5.88
CA GLY A 245 -17.97 10.10 -6.07
C GLY A 245 -17.87 10.53 -7.51
N ASP A 246 -16.89 11.34 -7.86
CA ASP A 246 -16.90 12.03 -9.15
C ASP A 246 -16.53 11.08 -10.28
N GLY A 247 -15.47 10.30 -10.09
CA GLY A 247 -15.00 9.34 -11.09
C GLY A 247 -15.78 8.02 -11.13
N ARG A 248 -16.16 7.48 -9.95
CA ARG A 248 -16.89 6.20 -9.80
C ARG A 248 -16.25 5.03 -10.54
N ASN A 249 -14.93 4.93 -10.52
CA ASN A 249 -14.15 4.06 -11.41
C ASN A 249 -12.83 3.54 -10.80
N VAL A 250 -12.56 3.83 -9.53
CA VAL A 250 -11.38 3.37 -8.78
C VAL A 250 -11.79 2.77 -7.46
N TRP A 251 -11.40 1.51 -7.24
CA TRP A 251 -11.49 0.80 -5.97
C TRP A 251 -10.54 -0.40 -5.98
N PRO A 252 -10.06 -0.83 -4.80
CA PRO A 252 -9.15 -1.97 -4.69
C PRO A 252 -9.89 -3.32 -4.65
N TYR A 253 -11.23 -3.28 -4.66
CA TYR A 253 -12.08 -4.45 -4.46
C TYR A 253 -12.29 -5.27 -5.74
N VAL A 254 -12.68 -6.54 -5.57
CA VAL A 254 -13.17 -7.41 -6.64
C VAL A 254 -14.45 -6.86 -7.30
N ASP A 255 -15.23 -6.10 -6.53
CA ASP A 255 -16.44 -5.41 -6.95
C ASP A 255 -16.71 -4.25 -5.99
N TYR A 256 -17.20 -3.12 -6.51
CA TYR A 256 -17.39 -1.90 -5.74
C TYR A 256 -18.28 -2.10 -4.50
N ASN A 257 -19.20 -3.08 -4.47
CA ASN A 257 -20.04 -3.34 -3.30
C ASN A 257 -19.45 -4.35 -2.30
N LYS A 258 -18.28 -4.94 -2.58
CA LYS A 258 -17.62 -5.96 -1.75
C LYS A 258 -16.47 -5.37 -0.94
N LYS A 259 -16.81 -4.44 -0.02
CA LYS A 259 -15.90 -3.63 0.83
C LYS A 259 -14.78 -4.35 1.60
N LEU A 260 -14.80 -5.68 1.65
CA LEU A 260 -13.87 -6.52 2.40
C LEU A 260 -13.20 -7.58 1.51
N ARG A 261 -13.29 -7.43 0.19
CA ARG A 261 -12.84 -8.41 -0.81
C ARG A 261 -12.00 -7.69 -1.85
N PHE A 262 -10.69 -7.87 -1.79
CA PHE A 262 -9.71 -7.16 -2.59
C PHE A 262 -9.37 -7.96 -3.84
N ASP A 263 -9.09 -7.25 -4.94
CA ASP A 263 -8.65 -7.84 -6.20
C ASP A 263 -7.12 -7.94 -6.18
N CYS A 264 -6.60 -9.15 -6.04
CA CYS A 264 -5.18 -9.41 -5.92
C CYS A 264 -4.43 -9.01 -7.20
N SER A 265 -4.98 -9.33 -8.38
CA SER A 265 -4.34 -9.06 -9.67
C SER A 265 -4.21 -7.57 -9.96
N LYS A 266 -5.29 -6.81 -9.74
CA LYS A 266 -5.33 -5.35 -9.89
C LYS A 266 -4.32 -4.67 -8.96
N LEU A 267 -4.28 -5.09 -7.69
CA LEU A 267 -3.40 -4.49 -6.70
C LEU A 267 -1.92 -4.81 -6.97
N ASP A 268 -1.60 -6.01 -7.46
CA ASP A 268 -0.24 -6.33 -7.90
C ASP A 268 0.14 -5.50 -9.16
N GLN A 269 -0.80 -5.19 -10.05
CA GLN A 269 -0.55 -4.32 -11.22
C GLN A 269 -0.38 -2.85 -10.84
N TRP A 270 -1.08 -2.36 -9.81
CA TRP A 270 -0.84 -1.03 -9.24
C TRP A 270 0.58 -0.94 -8.67
N ASP A 271 1.05 -1.98 -7.98
CA ASP A 271 2.39 -2.06 -7.40
C ASP A 271 3.48 -1.93 -8.47
N ILE A 272 3.29 -2.52 -9.66
CA ILE A 272 4.22 -2.38 -10.80
C ILE A 272 4.39 -0.90 -11.20
N VAL A 273 3.29 -0.14 -11.23
CA VAL A 273 3.33 1.29 -11.57
C VAL A 273 4.02 2.09 -10.47
N PHE A 274 3.79 1.75 -9.21
CA PHE A 274 4.40 2.42 -8.07
C PHE A 274 5.90 2.11 -7.92
N ASP A 275 6.33 0.87 -8.17
CA ASP A 275 7.74 0.49 -8.28
C ASP A 275 8.46 1.32 -9.36
N HIS A 276 7.82 1.45 -10.53
CA HIS A 276 8.36 2.26 -11.62
C HIS A 276 8.44 3.73 -11.24
N ALA A 277 7.42 4.25 -10.58
CA ALA A 277 7.41 5.61 -10.06
C ALA A 277 8.54 5.87 -9.04
N ASP A 278 8.83 4.91 -8.16
CA ASP A 278 9.98 4.99 -7.25
C ASP A 278 11.30 5.06 -8.02
N ALA A 279 11.46 4.20 -9.04
CA ALA A 279 12.62 4.23 -9.95
C ALA A 279 12.71 5.54 -10.75
N ARG A 280 11.58 6.26 -10.87
CA ARG A 280 11.49 7.59 -11.47
C ARG A 280 11.59 8.76 -10.49
N GLY A 281 11.86 8.47 -9.21
CA GLY A 281 12.04 9.49 -8.18
C GLY A 281 10.75 10.24 -7.85
N MET A 282 9.59 9.64 -8.17
CA MET A 282 8.28 10.25 -8.00
C MET A 282 7.76 10.06 -6.58
N TYR A 283 6.99 11.03 -6.11
CA TYR A 283 6.23 10.97 -4.88
C TYR A 283 4.83 10.42 -5.17
N LEU A 284 4.42 9.41 -4.41
CA LEU A 284 3.10 8.78 -4.52
C LEU A 284 2.12 9.52 -3.60
N HIS A 285 1.26 10.36 -4.16
CA HIS A 285 0.24 11.06 -3.38
C HIS A 285 -1.05 10.23 -3.33
N PHE A 286 -1.14 9.31 -2.36
CA PHE A 286 -2.34 8.50 -2.13
C PHE A 286 -3.45 9.36 -1.54
N LYS A 287 -4.58 9.48 -2.25
CA LYS A 287 -5.84 9.97 -1.70
C LYS A 287 -6.72 8.76 -1.37
N THR A 288 -7.11 8.58 -0.12
CA THR A 288 -7.82 7.37 0.32
C THR A 288 -9.33 7.41 0.06
N GLN A 289 -9.88 8.60 -0.17
CA GLN A 289 -11.30 8.87 -0.40
C GLN A 289 -11.50 10.31 -0.89
N GLU A 290 -12.73 10.66 -1.28
CA GLU A 290 -13.21 11.98 -1.69
C GLU A 290 -14.50 12.34 -0.92
N THR A 291 -15.00 13.56 -1.06
CA THR A 291 -16.21 14.05 -0.37
C THR A 291 -17.38 13.08 -0.45
N GLU A 292 -17.69 12.61 -1.65
CA GLU A 292 -18.92 11.88 -1.93
C GLU A 292 -18.92 10.46 -1.33
N ASN A 293 -17.73 9.91 -1.06
CA ASN A 293 -17.59 8.54 -0.57
C ASN A 293 -16.99 8.45 0.83
N ASP A 294 -16.72 9.57 1.49
CA ASP A 294 -16.09 9.57 2.80
C ASP A 294 -16.96 8.98 3.92
N GLN A 295 -18.28 8.93 3.73
CA GLN A 295 -19.24 8.23 4.60
C GLN A 295 -19.49 6.78 4.19
N TRP A 296 -18.97 6.35 3.03
CA TRP A 296 -19.35 5.07 2.43
C TRP A 296 -18.79 3.87 3.22
N LEU A 297 -17.55 3.95 3.71
CA LEU A 297 -17.01 2.96 4.64
C LEU A 297 -17.49 3.28 6.05
N ASP A 298 -18.16 2.32 6.67
CA ASP A 298 -18.60 2.37 8.08
C ASP A 298 -19.38 3.64 8.49
N GLY A 299 -20.10 4.28 7.57
CA GLY A 299 -20.85 5.51 7.88
C GLY A 299 -19.94 6.70 8.23
N GLY A 300 -18.68 6.67 7.76
CA GLY A 300 -17.66 7.68 8.05
C GLY A 300 -16.78 7.36 9.24
N ASP A 301 -17.10 6.35 10.05
CA ASP A 301 -16.30 6.00 11.21
C ASP A 301 -15.07 5.16 10.85
N LEU A 302 -14.11 5.06 11.76
CA LEU A 302 -13.00 4.10 11.69
C LEU A 302 -13.47 2.70 12.12
N GLY A 303 -14.45 2.16 11.38
CA GLY A 303 -14.98 0.83 11.58
C GLY A 303 -14.16 -0.27 10.91
N ASN A 304 -14.73 -1.48 10.85
CA ASN A 304 -14.02 -2.65 10.33
C ASN A 304 -13.67 -2.50 8.84
N GLN A 305 -14.56 -1.92 8.03
CA GLN A 305 -14.35 -1.81 6.58
C GLN A 305 -13.17 -0.88 6.29
N ARG A 306 -13.12 0.28 6.94
CA ARG A 306 -12.05 1.27 6.81
C ARG A 306 -10.72 0.77 7.35
N LYS A 307 -10.70 0.14 8.52
CA LYS A 307 -9.47 -0.42 9.08
C LYS A 307 -8.85 -1.49 8.17
N ILE A 308 -9.66 -2.38 7.62
CA ILE A 308 -9.18 -3.41 6.69
C ILE A 308 -8.70 -2.79 5.37
N TYR A 309 -9.40 -1.77 4.88
CA TYR A 309 -8.98 -1.01 3.71
C TYR A 309 -7.61 -0.34 3.90
N TYR A 310 -7.43 0.43 4.98
CA TYR A 310 -6.14 1.07 5.28
C TYR A 310 -5.03 0.04 5.50
N ARG A 311 -5.32 -1.07 6.20
CA ARG A 311 -4.38 -2.17 6.37
C ARG A 311 -3.91 -2.77 5.05
N GLU A 312 -4.82 -3.03 4.10
CA GLU A 312 -4.44 -3.57 2.79
C GLU A 312 -3.59 -2.59 1.99
N LEU A 313 -3.86 -1.28 2.07
CA LEU A 313 -3.01 -0.26 1.43
C LEU A 313 -1.60 -0.27 2.03
N VAL A 314 -1.47 -0.23 3.36
CA VAL A 314 -0.17 -0.23 4.04
C VAL A 314 0.60 -1.53 3.80
N ALA A 315 -0.05 -2.69 3.92
CA ALA A 315 0.59 -3.99 3.74
C ALA A 315 1.15 -4.19 2.32
N ARG A 316 0.47 -3.64 1.31
CA ARG A 316 0.88 -3.76 -0.10
C ARG A 316 1.89 -2.68 -0.49
N PHE A 317 1.59 -1.43 -0.17
CA PHE A 317 2.26 -0.26 -0.75
C PHE A 317 3.08 0.56 0.25
N GLY A 318 2.97 0.30 1.56
CA GLY A 318 3.71 1.06 2.58
C GLY A 318 5.23 0.90 2.47
N HIS A 319 5.74 -0.11 1.77
CA HIS A 319 7.18 -0.28 1.58
C HIS A 319 7.80 0.80 0.66
N HIS A 320 7.01 1.46 -0.21
CA HIS A 320 7.49 2.53 -1.11
C HIS A 320 8.10 3.69 -0.33
N LEU A 321 9.06 4.38 -0.93
CA LEU A 321 9.96 5.27 -0.17
C LEU A 321 9.44 6.69 -0.03
N ALA A 322 8.70 7.21 -1.02
CA ALA A 322 8.25 8.59 -1.04
C ALA A 322 6.74 8.66 -1.29
N LEU A 323 5.95 8.67 -0.23
CA LEU A 323 4.48 8.74 -0.30
C LEU A 323 3.87 9.62 0.80
N ASN A 324 2.57 9.89 0.69
CA ASN A 324 1.73 10.20 1.86
C ASN A 324 0.58 9.21 1.99
N TRP A 325 -0.01 9.21 3.17
CA TRP A 325 -1.40 8.85 3.37
C TRP A 325 -2.25 10.12 3.46
N ASN A 326 -2.92 10.50 2.36
CA ASN A 326 -3.93 11.55 2.41
C ASN A 326 -5.28 10.98 2.85
N LEU A 327 -5.76 11.44 4.00
CA LEU A 327 -6.98 10.94 4.67
C LEU A 327 -8.27 11.21 3.88
N GLY A 328 -8.21 12.08 2.87
CA GLY A 328 -9.33 12.29 1.97
C GLY A 328 -9.24 13.65 1.27
N GLU A 329 -9.84 13.73 0.09
CA GLU A 329 -10.09 14.97 -0.63
C GLU A 329 -11.39 15.62 -0.18
N GLU A 330 -11.34 16.95 -0.03
CA GLU A 330 -12.51 17.81 0.24
C GLU A 330 -13.43 17.22 1.32
N ASN A 331 -12.79 16.65 2.35
CA ASN A 331 -13.43 15.65 3.18
C ASN A 331 -14.43 16.26 4.18
N THR A 332 -15.59 15.63 4.34
CA THR A 332 -16.70 16.00 5.25
C THR A 332 -16.75 15.18 6.53
N ASN A 333 -15.82 14.25 6.75
CA ASN A 333 -15.70 13.54 8.03
C ASN A 333 -15.56 14.53 9.19
N THR A 334 -16.03 14.12 10.36
CA THR A 334 -15.92 14.92 11.58
C THR A 334 -14.46 15.06 12.01
N GLU A 335 -14.19 16.03 12.88
CA GLU A 335 -12.89 16.20 13.54
C GLU A 335 -12.40 14.89 14.17
N GLN A 336 -13.24 14.24 14.99
CA GLN A 336 -12.88 12.98 15.65
C GLN A 336 -12.57 11.86 14.65
N GLN A 337 -13.36 11.74 13.57
CA GLN A 337 -13.10 10.74 12.53
C GLN A 337 -11.73 10.97 11.87
N ARG A 338 -11.36 12.23 11.58
CA ARG A 338 -10.04 12.56 11.00
C ARG A 338 -8.89 12.25 11.97
N ILE A 339 -9.06 12.55 13.25
CA ILE A 339 -8.10 12.19 14.31
C ILE A 339 -7.93 10.66 14.38
N ASP A 340 -9.03 9.92 14.40
CA ASP A 340 -9.00 8.45 14.47
C ASP A 340 -8.29 7.85 13.24
N PHE A 341 -8.51 8.42 12.05
CA PHE A 341 -7.85 7.94 10.83
C PHE A 341 -6.36 8.19 10.86
N ALA A 342 -5.93 9.39 11.27
CA ALA A 342 -4.52 9.74 11.39
C ALA A 342 -3.81 8.80 12.38
N ALA A 343 -4.39 8.63 13.58
CA ALA A 343 -3.85 7.76 14.61
C ALA A 343 -3.76 6.28 14.17
N TYR A 344 -4.70 5.83 13.34
CA TYR A 344 -4.65 4.47 12.82
C TYR A 344 -3.55 4.28 11.77
N PHE A 345 -3.31 5.25 10.88
CA PHE A 345 -2.18 5.18 9.95
C PHE A 345 -0.85 5.22 10.70
N ASP A 346 -0.71 6.13 11.66
CA ASP A 346 0.49 6.24 12.52
C ASP A 346 0.80 4.92 13.23
N GLN A 347 -0.21 4.25 13.79
CA GLN A 347 -0.02 2.95 14.44
C GLN A 347 0.29 1.80 13.45
N LEU A 348 -0.25 1.86 12.23
CA LEU A 348 -0.28 0.75 11.30
C LEU A 348 0.93 0.71 10.37
N ASP A 349 1.43 1.88 9.96
CA ASP A 349 2.51 2.03 9.00
C ASP A 349 3.87 1.98 9.69
N PRO A 350 4.66 0.91 9.53
CA PRO A 350 5.91 0.73 10.27
C PRO A 350 7.04 1.71 9.83
N TYR A 351 6.75 2.59 8.88
CA TYR A 351 7.74 3.47 8.24
C TYR A 351 7.47 4.96 8.45
N ASP A 352 6.44 5.32 9.20
CA ASP A 352 6.08 6.70 9.57
C ASP A 352 5.94 7.65 8.37
N HIS A 353 5.21 7.21 7.32
CA HIS A 353 4.99 8.08 6.16
C HIS A 353 4.22 9.34 6.51
N ASN A 354 4.41 10.37 5.68
CA ASN A 354 3.69 11.64 5.81
C ASN A 354 2.17 11.43 5.77
N ILE A 355 1.45 11.92 6.77
CA ILE A 355 -0.02 11.85 6.89
C ILE A 355 -0.57 13.26 6.69
N VAL A 356 -1.43 13.41 5.69
CA VAL A 356 -2.00 14.71 5.31
C VAL A 356 -3.51 14.62 5.15
N LEU A 357 -4.18 15.77 5.13
CA LEU A 357 -5.62 15.85 4.89
C LEU A 357 -5.88 16.94 3.87
N HIS A 358 -6.67 16.68 2.82
CA HIS A 358 -7.00 17.68 1.81
C HIS A 358 -8.32 18.39 2.10
N THR A 359 -8.31 19.72 1.98
CA THR A 359 -9.44 20.59 2.38
C THR A 359 -10.13 21.23 1.19
N TYR A 360 -11.43 21.50 1.32
CA TYR A 360 -12.13 22.48 0.49
C TYR A 360 -11.45 23.86 0.48
N PRO A 361 -11.69 24.68 -0.55
CA PRO A 361 -11.19 26.04 -0.58
C PRO A 361 -11.84 26.84 0.55
N LEU A 362 -11.04 27.68 1.21
CA LEU A 362 -11.45 28.57 2.30
C LEU A 362 -11.92 27.86 3.59
N GLN A 363 -11.79 26.53 3.70
CA GLN A 363 -12.07 25.80 4.94
C GLN A 363 -10.81 25.50 5.78
N TYR A 364 -9.65 26.04 5.42
CA TYR A 364 -8.36 25.70 6.03
C TYR A 364 -8.37 25.84 7.56
N ASP A 365 -8.76 27.00 8.08
CA ASP A 365 -8.77 27.24 9.53
C ASP A 365 -9.82 26.36 10.23
N ASN A 366 -11.00 26.20 9.62
CA ASN A 366 -12.08 25.38 10.18
C ASN A 366 -11.72 23.88 10.25
N VAL A 367 -10.86 23.41 9.36
CA VAL A 367 -10.41 22.02 9.35
C VAL A 367 -9.17 21.83 10.22
N TYR A 368 -8.16 22.68 10.07
CA TYR A 368 -6.87 22.44 10.70
C TYR A 368 -6.78 22.92 12.14
N THR A 369 -7.50 23.96 12.56
CA THR A 369 -7.30 24.56 13.91
C THR A 369 -7.38 23.51 15.01
N ASP A 370 -8.32 22.59 14.92
CA ASP A 370 -8.55 21.53 15.91
C ASP A 370 -7.63 20.30 15.72
N LEU A 371 -6.84 20.27 14.64
CA LEU A 371 -5.89 19.20 14.31
C LEU A 371 -4.43 19.60 14.56
N LEU A 372 -4.14 20.86 14.90
CA LEU A 372 -2.79 21.39 15.08
C LEU A 372 -2.09 20.88 16.35
N GLY A 373 -0.75 20.93 16.32
CA GLY A 373 0.08 20.56 17.46
C GLY A 373 -0.02 19.07 17.75
N ASN A 374 -0.33 18.70 19.00
CA ASN A 374 -0.45 17.31 19.42
C ASN A 374 -1.92 16.82 19.40
N ALA A 375 -2.81 17.52 18.71
CA ALA A 375 -4.23 17.15 18.63
C ALA A 375 -4.50 16.02 17.62
N SER A 376 -3.59 15.80 16.68
CA SER A 376 -3.66 14.71 15.69
C SER A 376 -2.27 14.26 15.26
N GLU A 377 -2.18 13.08 14.66
CA GLU A 377 -0.94 12.55 14.06
C GLU A 377 -0.70 13.06 12.63
N LEU A 378 -1.33 14.19 12.24
CA LEU A 378 -1.03 14.80 10.94
C LEU A 378 0.39 15.37 10.94
N THR A 379 1.15 15.01 9.91
CA THR A 379 2.54 15.47 9.71
C THR A 379 2.68 16.49 8.58
N GLY A 380 1.59 16.82 7.89
CA GLY A 380 1.56 17.90 6.92
C GLY A 380 0.17 18.36 6.52
N ALA A 381 0.12 19.46 5.77
CA ALA A 381 -1.10 20.01 5.20
C ALA A 381 -1.20 19.72 3.69
N SER A 382 -2.41 19.44 3.22
CA SER A 382 -2.79 19.44 1.80
C SER A 382 -3.98 20.38 1.65
N MET A 383 -3.86 21.43 0.85
CA MET A 383 -4.89 22.47 0.78
C MET A 383 -5.20 22.82 -0.67
N GLN A 384 -6.48 22.87 -0.99
CA GLN A 384 -6.95 23.40 -2.26
C GLN A 384 -6.98 24.94 -2.20
N ILE A 385 -5.96 25.58 -2.76
CA ILE A 385 -5.80 27.03 -2.69
C ILE A 385 -5.64 27.60 -4.10
N GLN A 386 -6.40 28.65 -4.42
CA GLN A 386 -6.14 29.43 -5.63
C GLN A 386 -4.75 30.06 -5.56
N TYR A 387 -3.97 29.96 -6.63
CA TYR A 387 -2.55 30.36 -6.64
C TYR A 387 -2.30 31.79 -6.09
N ASN A 388 -3.20 32.74 -6.37
CA ASN A 388 -3.10 34.13 -5.93
C ASN A 388 -3.39 34.33 -4.42
N LEU A 389 -3.86 33.30 -3.72
CA LEU A 389 -4.13 33.30 -2.29
C LEU A 389 -3.08 32.53 -1.47
N VAL A 390 -2.14 31.83 -2.11
CA VAL A 390 -1.15 30.97 -1.42
C VAL A 390 -0.39 31.73 -0.33
N HIS A 391 0.21 32.88 -0.65
CA HIS A 391 0.99 33.68 0.31
C HIS A 391 0.14 34.34 1.41
N LYS A 392 -1.19 34.35 1.25
CA LYS A 392 -2.09 34.86 2.29
C LYS A 392 -2.30 33.81 3.39
N TYR A 393 -2.44 32.54 3.00
CA TYR A 393 -2.80 31.44 3.91
C TYR A 393 -1.60 30.58 4.33
N ILE A 394 -0.57 30.47 3.49
CA ILE A 394 0.66 29.75 3.79
C ILE A 394 1.76 30.77 4.11
N LYS A 395 2.22 30.80 5.36
CA LYS A 395 3.30 31.68 5.84
C LYS A 395 4.56 30.87 6.11
#